data_AF-A0A142FN91-F1
#
_entry.id   AF-A0A142FN91-F1
#
_cell.length_a   1.000
_cell.length_b   1.000
_cell.length_c   1.000
_cell.angle_alpha   90.00
_cell.angle_beta   90.00
_cell.angle_gamma   90.00
#
_symmetry.space_group_name_H-M   'P 1'
#
loop_
_entity.id
_entity.type
_entity.pdbx_description
1 polymer ?
#
loop_
_entity_poly.entity_id
_entity_poly.type
_entity_poly.pdbx_seq_one_letter_code
_entity_poly.pdbx_strand_id
1 'polypeptide(L)' 'MLHTVEAVINEKGHIEWLEKVSIKGARRVLITLLDEVDPQDEVLAAAESALAEDWLKDDEEKAWEHLKKEV' A
#
# COMPACT_ATOMS: atom_id res chain seq x y z
N MET A 1 0.31 28.42 8.17
CA MET A 1 0.42 27.35 7.16
C MET A 1 0.37 26.03 7.91
N LEU A 2 -0.49 25.10 7.48
CA LEU A 2 -0.54 23.74 8.03
C LEU A 2 0.61 22.94 7.43
N HIS A 3 1.31 22.17 8.27
CA HIS A 3 2.38 21.28 7.84
C HIS A 3 2.08 19.92 8.48
N THR A 4 1.87 18.94 7.63
CA THR A 4 1.70 17.53 8.00
C THR A 4 3.04 16.84 7.80
N VAL A 5 3.43 16.06 8.79
CA VAL A 5 4.72 15.37 8.88
C VAL A 5 4.43 13.92 9.22
N GLU A 6 5.09 12.99 8.54
CA GLU A 6 5.03 11.57 8.93
C GLU A 6 6.03 11.27 10.04
N ALA A 7 5.60 10.39 10.95
CA ALA A 7 6.37 9.97 12.10
C ALA A 7 6.02 8.52 12.45
N VAL A 8 6.96 7.83 13.06
CA VAL A 8 6.78 6.45 13.52
C VAL A 8 6.64 6.46 15.04
N ILE A 9 5.74 5.63 15.57
CA ILE A 9 5.65 5.41 17.01
C ILE A 9 6.49 4.18 17.33
N ASN A 10 7.51 4.36 18.17
CA ASN A 10 8.34 3.23 18.60
C ASN A 10 7.66 2.39 19.69
N GLU A 11 8.26 1.25 20.05
CA GLU A 11 7.75 0.33 21.06
C GLU A 11 7.55 0.96 22.45
N LYS A 12 8.19 2.10 22.72
CA LYS A 12 8.05 2.85 23.98
C LYS A 12 6.91 3.88 23.93
N GLY A 13 6.21 3.97 22.81
CA GLY A 13 5.15 4.95 22.58
C GLY A 13 5.65 6.36 22.28
N HIS A 14 6.93 6.53 21.94
CA HIS A 14 7.46 7.83 21.55
C HIS A 14 7.34 8.05 20.04
N ILE A 15 6.98 9.28 19.66
CA ILE A 15 6.90 9.72 18.27
C ILE A 15 8.30 10.09 17.77
N GLU A 16 8.76 9.39 16.74
CA GLU A 16 10.00 9.65 16.02
C GLU A 16 9.69 10.28 14.67
N TRP A 17 10.09 11.55 14.50
CA TRP A 17 9.87 12.30 13.27
C TRP A 17 10.79 11.78 12.16
N LEU A 18 10.22 11.48 10.99
CA LEU A 18 11.00 11.07 9.82
C LEU A 18 11.73 12.24 9.16
N GLU A 19 11.23 13.45 9.36
CA GLU A 19 11.84 14.69 8.89
C GLU A 19 12.11 15.67 10.03
N LYS A 20 12.91 16.70 9.74
CA LYS A 20 13.27 17.71 10.74
C LYS A 20 12.12 18.69 10.97
N VAL A 21 11.33 18.43 12.01
CA VAL A 21 10.20 19.30 12.37
C VAL A 21 10.63 20.38 13.37
N SER A 22 10.58 21.65 12.94
CA SER A 22 10.81 22.81 13.81
C SER A 22 9.48 23.27 14.43
N ILE A 23 9.22 22.88 15.68
CA ILE A 23 8.07 23.36 16.45
C ILE A 23 8.52 24.58 17.28
N LYS A 24 7.98 25.76 16.94
CA LYS A 24 8.23 27.00 17.69
C LYS A 24 7.08 27.25 18.67
N GLY A 25 7.39 27.25 19.96
CA GLY A 25 6.42 27.49 21.04
C GLY A 25 5.41 26.36 21.21
N ALA A 26 4.39 26.60 22.05
CA ALA A 26 3.30 25.64 22.23
C ALA A 26 2.37 25.65 21.01
N ARG A 27 2.13 24.48 20.41
CA ARG A 27 1.26 24.31 19.25
C ARG A 27 0.34 23.12 19.43
N ARG A 28 -0.89 23.24 18.91
CA ARG A 28 -1.81 22.12 18.74
C ARG A 28 -1.36 21.28 17.56
N VAL A 29 -1.45 19.96 17.69
CA VAL A 29 -1.14 19.00 16.63
C VAL A 29 -2.36 18.11 16.40
N LEU A 30 -2.47 17.59 15.17
CA LEU A 30 -3.39 16.50 14.82
C LEU A 30 -2.52 15.27 14.59
N ILE A 31 -2.88 14.16 15.22
CA ILE A 31 -2.19 12.89 15.06
C ILE A 31 -3.22 11.92 14.50
N THR A 32 -2.87 11.28 13.39
CA THR A 32 -3.63 10.19 12.80
C THR A 32 -2.79 8.93 12.95
N LEU A 33 -3.33 7.92 13.62
CA LEU A 33 -2.70 6.60 13.70
C LEU A 33 -3.05 5.85 12.42
N LEU A 34 -2.02 5.30 11.78
CA LEU A 34 -2.19 4.38 10.66
C LEU A 34 -2.16 2.97 11.25
N ASP A 35 -3.11 2.13 10.85
CA ASP A 35 -3.13 0.73 11.26
C ASP A 35 -1.92 -0.01 10.65
N GLU A 36 -1.34 -0.96 11.39
CA GLU A 36 -0.36 -1.93 10.88
C GLU A 36 -1.06 -2.95 9.98
N VAL A 37 -1.72 -2.50 8.92
CA VAL A 37 -2.09 -3.40 7.85
C VAL A 37 -0.88 -3.42 6.95
N ASP A 38 -0.22 -4.58 6.80
CA ASP A 38 0.77 -4.74 5.74
C ASP A 38 0.05 -4.39 4.44
N PRO A 39 0.35 -3.25 3.80
CA PRO A 39 -0.41 -2.79 2.65
C PRO A 39 -0.30 -3.77 1.49
N GLN A 40 0.65 -4.71 1.55
CA GLN A 40 0.74 -5.80 0.59
C GLN A 40 -0.32 -6.86 0.80
N ASP A 41 -0.70 -7.23 2.03
CA ASP A 41 -1.54 -8.41 2.25
C ASP A 41 -2.98 -8.24 1.75
N GLU A 42 -3.61 -7.09 2.01
CA GLU A 42 -4.98 -6.84 1.53
C GLU A 42 -5.04 -6.59 0.02
N VAL A 43 -4.08 -5.83 -0.51
CA VAL A 43 -4.03 -5.50 -1.94
C VAL A 43 -3.64 -6.73 -2.76
N LEU A 44 -2.71 -7.55 -2.28
CA LEU A 44 -2.32 -8.81 -2.91
C LEU A 44 -3.48 -9.80 -2.88
N ALA A 45 -4.16 -10.00 -1.75
CA ALA A 45 -5.30 -10.89 -1.66
C ALA A 45 -6.46 -10.47 -2.58
N ALA A 46 -6.75 -9.16 -2.65
CA ALA A 46 -7.77 -8.63 -3.55
C ALA A 46 -7.37 -8.76 -5.03
N ALA A 47 -6.10 -8.51 -5.37
CA ALA A 47 -5.58 -8.68 -6.72
C ALA A 47 -5.57 -10.15 -7.16
N GLU A 48 -5.11 -11.07 -6.30
CA GLU A 48 -5.12 -12.51 -6.55
C GLU A 48 -6.55 -13.01 -6.82
N SER A 49 -7.52 -12.60 -6.00
CA SER A 49 -8.92 -12.96 -6.21
C SER A 49 -9.46 -12.44 -7.55
N ALA A 50 -9.15 -11.19 -7.90
CA ALA A 50 -9.62 -10.59 -9.14
C ALA A 50 -8.98 -11.21 -10.39
N LEU A 51 -7.68 -11.53 -10.34
CA LEU A 51 -7.00 -12.22 -11.45
C LEU A 51 -7.52 -13.65 -11.61
N ALA A 52 -7.77 -14.37 -10.52
CA ALA A 52 -8.26 -15.75 -10.59
C ALA A 52 -9.62 -15.88 -11.30
N GLU A 53 -10.50 -14.87 -11.22
CA GLU A 53 -11.82 -14.89 -11.85
C GLU A 53 -11.79 -14.79 -13.39
N ASP A 54 -10.77 -14.13 -13.95
CA ASP A 54 -10.71 -13.84 -15.39
C ASP A 54 -9.56 -14.55 -16.11
N TRP A 55 -8.42 -14.73 -15.43
CA TRP A 55 -7.20 -15.31 -16.00
C TRP A 55 -7.28 -16.84 -16.17
N LEU A 56 -8.07 -17.54 -15.34
CA LEU A 56 -8.20 -19.01 -15.42
C LEU A 56 -9.21 -19.50 -16.47
N LYS A 57 -9.75 -18.61 -17.32
CA LYS A 57 -10.67 -19.00 -18.39
C LYS A 57 -9.90 -19.55 -19.60
N ASP A 58 -10.44 -20.60 -20.21
CA ASP A 58 -9.93 -21.26 -21.44
C ASP A 58 -9.73 -20.31 -22.64
N ASP A 59 -10.23 -19.08 -22.56
CA ASP A 59 -10.09 -18.09 -23.63
C ASP A 59 -8.64 -17.60 -23.78
N GLU A 60 -7.85 -17.56 -22.70
CA GLU A 60 -6.41 -17.32 -22.80
C GLU A 60 -5.70 -18.50 -23.49
N GLU A 61 -5.95 -19.75 -23.09
CA GLU A 61 -5.29 -20.90 -23.71
C GLU A 61 -5.53 -20.92 -25.25
N LYS A 62 -6.74 -20.56 -25.69
CA LYS A 62 -7.05 -20.39 -27.13
C LYS A 62 -6.28 -19.24 -27.77
N ALA A 63 -6.19 -18.08 -27.13
CA ALA A 63 -5.42 -16.94 -27.63
C ALA A 63 -3.92 -17.27 -27.79
N TRP A 64 -3.36 -18.08 -26.89
CA TRP A 64 -1.97 -18.52 -26.95
C TRP A 64 -1.75 -19.62 -28.02
N GLU A 65 -2.74 -20.49 -28.26
CA GLU A 65 -2.73 -21.45 -29.38
C GLU A 65 -2.71 -20.78 -30.76
N HIS A 66 -3.28 -19.58 -30.88
CA HIS A 66 -3.19 -18.79 -32.11
C HIS A 66 -1.78 -18.25 -32.35
N LEU A 67 -1.03 -17.91 -31.29
CA LEU A 67 0.35 -17.41 -31.39
C LEU A 67 1.37 -18.53 -31.72
N LYS A 68 1.11 -19.77 -31.32
CA LYS A 68 1.99 -20.92 -31.64
C LYS A 68 1.92 -21.37 -33.10
N LYS A 69 0.88 -20.98 -33.85
CA LYS A 69 0.69 -21.37 -35.26
C LYS A 69 1.45 -20.51 -36.26
N GLU A 70 2.23 -19.53 -35.79
CA GLU A 70 3.01 -18.61 -36.63
C GLU A 70 4.52 -18.97 -36.69
N VAL A 71 4.86 -20.27 -36.59
CA VAL A 71 6.21 -20.81 -36.80
C VAL A 71 6.21 -21.86 -37.91
#